data_AF-A0A0K2GEJ9-F1
#
_entry.id   AF-A0A0K2GEJ9-F1
#
_cell.length_a   1.000
_cell.length_b   1.000
_cell.length_c   1.000
_cell.angle_alpha   90.00
_cell.angle_beta   90.00
_cell.angle_gamma   90.00
#
_symmetry.space_group_name_H-M   'P 1'
#
loop_
_entity.id
_entity.type
_entity.pdbx_description
1 polymer ?
#
loop_
_entity_poly.entity_id
_entity_poly.type
_entity_poly.pdbx_seq_one_letter_code
_entity_poly.pdbx_strand_id
1 'polypeptide(L)'
;MDVRKLRNYCFNTEHPRGQHKARVFKSALGWTAEQAEDVRRRLLAAVLQEGAGFLGADDYGQRYAVDFPVQGLDAIVTVRSLWIIRAVKIFHD
;
A
#
# COMPACT_ATOMS: atom_id res chain seq x y z
N MET A 1 -2.12 8.51 2.29
CA MET A 1 -0.91 7.68 2.51
C MET A 1 0.34 8.56 2.43
N ASP A 2 1.27 8.40 3.38
CA ASP A 2 2.57 9.09 3.42
C ASP A 2 3.58 8.42 2.47
N VAL A 3 4.21 9.20 1.58
CA VAL A 3 5.21 8.71 0.63
C VAL A 3 6.44 8.12 1.33
N ARG A 4 6.80 8.60 2.53
CA ARG A 4 7.97 8.11 3.28
C ARG A 4 7.83 6.64 3.64
N LYS A 5 6.60 6.13 3.82
CA LYS A 5 6.36 4.70 4.04
C LYS A 5 6.71 3.87 2.81
N LEU A 6 6.50 4.41 1.61
CA LEU A 6 6.93 3.75 0.37
C LEU A 6 8.44 3.85 0.19
N ARG A 7 8.96 5.09 0.20
CA ARG A 7 10.35 5.41 -0.09
C ARG A 7 11.32 4.78 0.92
N ASN A 8 11.06 4.95 2.21
CA ASN A 8 12.04 4.62 3.25
C ASN A 8 11.84 3.22 3.83
N TYR A 9 10.68 2.58 3.60
CA TYR A 9 10.35 1.26 4.14
C TYR A 9 10.01 0.24 3.05
N CYS A 10 8.94 0.42 2.27
CA CYS A 10 8.48 -0.61 1.34
C CYS A 10 9.43 -0.86 0.17
N PHE A 11 10.07 0.18 -0.36
CA PHE A 11 10.96 0.12 -1.53
C PHE A 11 12.44 0.32 -1.19
N ASN A 12 12.76 0.39 0.10
CA ASN A 12 14.13 0.53 0.57
C ASN A 12 14.77 -0.85 0.81
N THR A 13 15.72 -1.22 -0.05
CA THR A 13 16.46 -2.48 0.06
C THR A 13 17.43 -2.54 1.25
N GLU A 14 17.74 -1.40 1.85
CA GLU A 14 18.62 -1.27 3.03
C GLU A 14 17.83 -1.22 4.34
N HIS A 15 16.49 -1.11 4.29
CA HIS A 15 15.69 -1.02 5.50
C HIS A 15 15.70 -2.38 6.25
N PRO A 16 16.09 -2.45 7.54
CA PRO A 16 16.29 -3.71 8.27
C PRO A 16 15.10 -4.67 8.20
N ARG A 17 13.88 -4.12 8.26
CA ARG A 17 12.62 -4.89 8.13
C ARG A 17 11.95 -4.80 6.75
N GLY A 18 12.33 -3.83 5.94
CA GLY A 18 11.63 -3.46 4.69
C GLY A 18 12.24 -4.11 3.47
N GLN A 19 13.53 -4.48 3.56
CA GLN A 19 14.33 -5.06 2.49
C GLN A 19 13.68 -6.24 1.77
N HIS A 20 12.96 -7.12 2.47
CA HIS A 20 12.31 -8.28 1.85
C HIS A 20 11.13 -7.84 0.98
N LYS A 21 10.38 -6.81 1.39
CA LYS A 21 9.31 -6.22 0.57
C LYS A 21 9.89 -5.50 -0.63
N ALA A 22 10.96 -4.73 -0.41
CA ALA A 22 11.64 -4.00 -1.47
C ALA A 22 12.16 -4.94 -2.56
N ARG A 23 12.74 -6.09 -2.19
CA ARG A 23 13.17 -7.12 -3.15
C ARG A 23 12.01 -7.65 -4.00
N VAL A 24 10.87 -7.98 -3.39
CA VAL A 24 9.69 -8.48 -4.12
C VAL A 24 9.11 -7.42 -5.05
N PHE A 25 8.96 -6.18 -4.57
CA PHE A 25 8.46 -5.09 -5.42
C PHE A 25 9.40 -4.77 -6.58
N LYS A 26 10.71 -4.74 -6.33
CA LYS A 26 11.70 -4.52 -7.37
C LYS A 26 11.69 -5.65 -8.40
N SER A 27 11.62 -6.92 -7.97
CA SER A 27 11.66 -8.05 -8.89
C SER A 27 10.37 -8.21 -9.71
N ALA A 28 9.19 -7.97 -9.11
CA ALA A 28 7.92 -8.17 -9.80
C ALA A 28 7.46 -6.95 -10.60
N LEU A 29 7.73 -5.75 -10.08
CA LEU A 29 7.16 -4.49 -10.59
C LEU A 29 8.20 -3.46 -11.01
N GLY A 30 9.49 -3.71 -10.76
CA GLY A 30 10.54 -2.72 -10.98
C GLY A 30 10.48 -1.51 -10.04
N TRP A 31 9.62 -1.55 -9.00
CA TRP A 31 9.41 -0.41 -8.12
C TRP A 31 10.59 -0.18 -7.18
N THR A 32 11.07 1.06 -7.14
CA THR A 32 12.17 1.50 -6.28
C THR A 32 11.82 2.76 -5.49
N ALA A 33 12.71 3.16 -4.56
CA ALA A 33 12.51 4.33 -3.71
C ALA A 33 12.41 5.64 -4.53
N GLU A 34 13.10 5.71 -5.67
CA GLU A 34 13.08 6.85 -6.61
C GLU A 34 11.68 7.08 -7.20
N GLN A 35 10.92 6.00 -7.42
CA GLN A 35 9.58 6.03 -8.01
C GLN A 35 8.46 6.22 -6.98
N ALA A 36 8.79 6.42 -5.70
CA ALA A 36 7.82 6.35 -4.61
C ALA A 36 6.63 7.32 -4.74
N GLU A 37 6.82 8.54 -5.26
CA GLU A 37 5.71 9.48 -5.48
C GLU A 37 4.77 9.02 -6.59
N ASP A 38 5.33 8.51 -7.68
CA ASP A 38 4.55 8.06 -8.85
C ASP A 38 3.73 6.83 -8.49
N VAL A 39 4.36 5.88 -7.79
CA VAL A 39 3.67 4.71 -7.24
C VAL A 39 2.60 5.15 -6.24
N ARG A 40 2.88 6.11 -5.35
CA ARG A 40 1.86 6.64 -4.41
C ARG A 40 0.63 7.17 -5.15
N ARG A 41 0.80 7.94 -6.23
CA ARG A 41 -0.33 8.45 -7.02
C ARG A 41 -1.15 7.32 -7.64
N ARG A 42 -0.48 6.31 -8.20
CA ARG A 42 -1.14 5.11 -8.77
C ARG A 42 -1.92 4.33 -7.71
N LEU A 43 -1.32 4.09 -6.54
CA LEU A 43 -1.98 3.39 -5.43
C LEU A 43 -3.22 4.15 -4.93
N LEU A 44 -3.14 5.48 -4.82
CA LEU A 44 -4.28 6.30 -4.41
C LEU A 44 -5.39 6.30 -5.47
N ALA A 45 -5.05 6.37 -6.75
CA ALA A 45 -6.03 6.28 -7.83
C ALA A 45 -6.75 4.92 -7.83
N ALA A 46 -6.00 3.82 -7.70
CA ALA A 46 -6.58 2.47 -7.66
C ALA A 46 -7.58 2.32 -6.50
N VAL A 47 -7.25 2.84 -5.32
CA VAL A 47 -8.14 2.76 -4.14
C VAL A 47 -9.45 3.52 -4.31
N LEU A 48 -9.49 4.53 -5.18
CA LEU A 48 -10.73 5.25 -5.49
C LEU A 48 -11.58 4.55 -6.55
N GLN A 49 -10.98 3.67 -7.36
CA GLN A 49 -11.64 3.02 -8.49
C GLN A 49 -12.09 1.60 -8.15
N GLU A 50 -11.36 0.93 -7.27
CA GLU A 50 -11.48 -0.50 -7.02
C GLU A 50 -12.29 -0.78 -5.76
N GLY A 51 -12.90 -1.97 -5.73
CA GLY A 51 -13.68 -2.42 -4.58
C GLY A 51 -12.81 -2.62 -3.35
N ALA A 52 -13.28 -2.16 -2.19
CA ALA A 52 -12.65 -2.41 -0.90
C ALA A 52 -13.31 -3.59 -0.18
N GLY A 53 -12.54 -4.62 0.14
CA GLY A 53 -12.97 -5.75 0.96
C GLY A 53 -12.78 -5.46 2.44
N PHE A 54 -13.85 -5.53 3.24
CA PHE A 54 -13.78 -5.40 4.69
C PHE A 54 -13.06 -6.60 5.30
N LEU A 55 -12.10 -6.34 6.19
CA LEU A 55 -11.28 -7.37 6.85
C LEU A 55 -11.57 -7.50 8.36
N GLY A 56 -12.43 -6.64 8.91
CA GLY A 56 -12.70 -6.57 10.35
C GLY A 56 -12.39 -5.20 10.94
N ALA A 57 -12.65 -5.06 12.24
CA ALA A 57 -12.36 -3.85 12.99
C ALA A 57 -11.67 -4.20 14.31
N ASP A 58 -10.78 -3.34 14.76
CA ASP A 58 -10.17 -3.39 16.09
C ASP A 58 -10.07 -1.98 16.69
N ASP A 59 -9.37 -1.86 17.81
CA ASP A 59 -9.18 -0.59 18.53
C ASP A 59 -8.53 0.51 17.68
N TYR A 60 -7.89 0.17 16.56
CA TYR A 60 -7.29 1.13 15.63
C TYR A 60 -8.24 1.58 14.52
N GLY A 61 -9.39 0.91 14.35
CA GLY A 61 -10.42 1.23 13.38
C GLY A 61 -10.80 0.05 12.46
N GLN A 62 -11.51 0.38 11.38
CA GLN A 62 -11.94 -0.60 10.38
C GLN A 62 -10.82 -0.87 9.38
N ARG A 63 -10.60 -2.16 9.07
CA ARG A 63 -9.58 -2.62 8.12
C ARG A 63 -10.21 -2.99 6.79
N TYR A 64 -9.55 -2.57 5.73
CA TYR A 64 -9.93 -2.89 4.35
C TYR A 64 -8.72 -3.34 3.54
N ALA A 65 -8.95 -4.28 2.61
CA ALA A 65 -8.04 -4.60 1.52
C ALA A 65 -8.59 -4.01 0.22
N VAL A 66 -7.70 -3.47 -0.60
CA VAL A 66 -7.99 -3.18 -2.00
C VAL A 66 -6.98 -3.92 -2.85
N ASP A 67 -7.48 -4.73 -3.76
CA ASP A 67 -6.69 -5.49 -4.74
C ASP A 67 -6.85 -4.85 -6.11
N PHE A 68 -5.74 -4.66 -6.82
CA PHE A 68 -5.78 -4.13 -8.18
C PHE A 68 -4.67 -4.73 -9.04
N PRO A 69 -4.94 -4.97 -10.33
CA PRO A 69 -3.94 -5.44 -11.26
C PRO A 69 -2.93 -4.33 -11.58
N VAL A 70 -1.66 -4.69 -11.64
CA VAL A 70 -0.57 -3.81 -12.06
C VAL A 70 0.25 -4.53 -13.12
N GLN A 71 0.54 -3.85 -14.23
CA GLN A 71 1.52 -4.34 -15.19
C GLN A 71 2.90 -4.39 -14.51
N GLY A 72 3.38 -5.60 -14.25
CA GLY A 72 4.73 -5.87 -13.79
C GLY A 72 5.71 -5.98 -14.95
N LEU A 73 6.94 -6.37 -14.64
CA LEU A 73 8.02 -6.48 -15.63
C LEU A 73 7.72 -7.57 -16.67
N ASP A 74 7.25 -8.73 -16.22
CA ASP A 74 7.02 -9.90 -17.09
C ASP A 74 5.53 -10.25 -17.27
N ALA A 75 4.68 -9.83 -16.33
CA ALA A 75 3.26 -10.19 -16.31
C ALA A 75 2.43 -9.16 -15.52
N ILE A 76 1.10 -9.23 -15.68
CA ILE A 76 0.18 -8.55 -14.77
C ILE A 76 0.21 -9.26 -13.42
N VAL A 77 0.42 -8.50 -12.35
CA VAL A 77 0.43 -9.00 -10.97
C VAL A 77 -0.60 -8.25 -10.14
N THR A 78 -1.24 -8.94 -9.20
CA THR A 78 -2.17 -8.31 -8.26
C THR A 78 -1.39 -7.67 -7.11
N VAL A 79 -1.61 -6.38 -6.89
CA VAL A 79 -1.10 -5.68 -5.71
C VAL A 79 -2.24 -5.52 -4.70
N ARG A 80 -2.00 -5.98 -3.47
CA ARG A 80 -2.91 -5.77 -2.33
C ARG A 80 -2.42 -4.63 -1.46
N SER A 81 -3.28 -3.64 -1.24
CA SER A 81 -3.05 -2.55 -0.29
C SER A 81 -3.98 -2.66 0.91
N LEU A 82 -3.47 -2.38 2.12
CA LEU A 82 -4.22 -2.47 3.37
C LEU A 82 -4.44 -1.08 3.97
N TRP A 83 -5.69 -0.79 4.33
CA TRP A 83 -6.14 0.51 4.82
C TRP A 83 -6.79 0.35 6.19
N ILE A 84 -6.53 1.31 7.07
CA ILE A 84 -7.22 1.46 8.34
C ILE A 84 -7.99 2.78 8.28
N ILE A 85 -9.32 2.69 8.33
CA ILE A 85 -10.19 3.85 8.51
C ILE A 85 -10.44 3.99 10.01
N ARG A 86 -9.85 5.02 10.61
CA ARG A 86 -9.98 5.26 12.05
C ARG A 86 -11.44 5.51 12.39
N ALA A 87 -11.92 4.88 13.45
CA ALA A 87 -13.20 5.27 14.03
C ALA A 87 -13.07 6.70 14.57
N VAL A 88 -13.94 7.60 14.12
CA VAL A 88 -14.08 8.91 14.77
C VAL A 88 -14.79 8.63 16.11
N LYS A 89 -14.07 8.79 17.22
CA LYS A 89 -14.73 8.89 18.52
C LYS A 89 -15.52 10.18 18.53
N ILE A 90 -16.82 10.09 18.32
CA ILE A 90 -17.73 11.20 18.59
C ILE A 90 -17.90 11.20 20.11
N PHE A 91 -17.27 12.16 20.79
CA PHE A 91 -17.56 12.44 22.19
C PHE A 91 -18.94 13.10 22.24
N HIS A 92 -19.87 12.53 23.01
CA HIS A 92 -21.03 13.27 23.50
C HIS A 92 -20.62 13.80 24.88
N ASP A 93 -20.72 15.12 25.07
CA ASP A 93 -20.55 15.80 26.35
C ASP A 93 -21.67 15.44 27.34
#